data_AF-A0A0F8YY98-F1
#
_entry.id   AF-A0A0F8YY98-F1
#
_cell.length_a   1.000
_cell.length_b   1.000
_cell.length_c   1.000
_cell.angle_alpha   90.00
_cell.angle_beta   90.00
_cell.angle_gamma   90.00
#
_symmetry.space_group_name_H-M   'P 1'
#
loop_
_entity.id
_entity.type
_entity.pdbx_description
1 polymer ?
#
loop_
_entity_poly.entity_id
_entity_poly.type
_entity_poly.pdbx_seq_one_letter_code
_entity_poly.pdbx_strand_id
1 'polypeptide(L)'
;MAQSTADVVASQQERVIPALKKMFNMDVGIFGKIAAKPGQKVSSRVTRIVLRTRAGGRSGAVNLAGGALGRGTASKYDVATLAPRSARHALEINDDAMIQTGGKPQAVFDLMKEEIKQAMREFRKFFDRQFQTGGDGVLGEISASPGGNVFTLTVAPFFAQLFSERQKVSVYDTTLATKRGEMEIETIEEELNVINTDSTPGGTIVGDKLLPEGLAGATPSWYLGIPFHVSAAASGTWLGLNRATEPRIRSHAVAAASNALSPTHARTLLDKVKQRVGTEGFETGRWLWHIHPAQKKAWEDLAVLIERIDIGSGNKAVDL
;
A
#
# COMPACT_ATOMS: atom_id res chain seq x y z
N MET A 1 -57.89 -19.23 -30.02
CA MET A 1 -57.21 -18.43 -28.97
C MET A 1 -55.81 -18.12 -29.50
N ALA A 2 -55.40 -16.85 -29.52
CA ALA A 2 -54.10 -16.45 -30.05
C ALA A 2 -53.01 -16.77 -29.02
N GLN A 3 -51.93 -17.42 -29.47
CA GLN A 3 -50.80 -17.82 -28.63
C GLN A 3 -50.09 -16.57 -28.11
N SER A 4 -49.90 -16.47 -26.79
CA SER A 4 -49.27 -15.32 -26.14
C SER A 4 -47.79 -15.30 -26.46
N THR A 5 -47.20 -14.12 -26.67
CA THR A 5 -45.74 -13.98 -26.83
C THR A 5 -44.96 -14.59 -25.67
N ALA A 6 -45.54 -14.62 -24.46
CA ALA A 6 -44.96 -15.30 -23.30
C ALA A 6 -44.85 -16.84 -23.48
N ASP A 7 -45.75 -17.47 -24.24
CA ASP A 7 -45.74 -18.92 -24.48
C ASP A 7 -44.66 -19.33 -25.50
N VAL A 8 -44.13 -18.37 -26.28
CA VAL A 8 -43.13 -18.60 -27.33
C VAL A 8 -41.71 -18.22 -26.89
N VAL A 9 -41.55 -17.45 -25.80
CA VAL A 9 -40.23 -17.06 -25.24
C VAL A 9 -39.40 -18.29 -24.84
N ALA A 10 -40.03 -19.34 -24.30
CA ALA A 10 -39.33 -20.58 -23.95
C ALA A 10 -38.78 -21.36 -25.18
N SER A 11 -39.25 -21.03 -26.39
CA SER A 11 -38.78 -21.64 -27.65
C SER A 11 -37.67 -20.84 -28.35
N GLN A 12 -37.31 -19.67 -27.82
CA GLN A 12 -36.30 -18.79 -28.41
C GLN A 12 -34.90 -19.19 -27.94
N GLN A 13 -33.97 -19.38 -28.88
CA GLN A 13 -32.56 -19.64 -28.55
C GLN A 13 -31.82 -18.32 -28.31
N GLU A 14 -31.28 -18.14 -27.11
CA GLU A 14 -30.49 -16.97 -26.75
C GLU A 14 -29.02 -17.16 -27.17
N ARG A 15 -28.53 -16.28 -28.06
CA ARG A 15 -27.12 -16.23 -28.46
C ARG A 15 -26.35 -15.29 -27.54
N VAL A 16 -25.62 -15.86 -26.59
CA VAL A 16 -24.77 -15.11 -25.65
C VAL A 16 -23.43 -14.74 -26.30
N ILE A 17 -22.99 -13.50 -26.13
CA ILE A 17 -21.67 -13.03 -26.60
C ILE A 17 -20.57 -13.80 -25.83
N PRO A 18 -19.60 -14.44 -26.49
CA PRO A 18 -18.69 -15.40 -25.87
C PRO A 18 -17.57 -14.78 -24.99
N ALA A 19 -17.73 -13.54 -24.54
CA ALA A 19 -16.71 -12.84 -23.76
C ALA A 19 -17.34 -12.11 -22.55
N LEU A 20 -17.03 -12.58 -21.33
CA LEU A 20 -17.35 -11.88 -20.09
C LEU A 20 -16.39 -10.70 -19.90
N LYS A 21 -16.94 -9.48 -19.90
CA LYS A 21 -16.20 -8.26 -19.59
C LYS A 21 -16.20 -8.05 -18.08
N LYS A 22 -15.03 -7.87 -17.50
CA LYS A 22 -14.85 -7.61 -16.07
C LYS A 22 -15.25 -6.17 -15.75
N MET A 23 -16.10 -5.98 -14.75
CA MET A 23 -16.63 -4.66 -14.35
C MET A 23 -15.93 -4.07 -13.12
N PHE A 24 -15.00 -4.81 -12.51
CA PHE A 24 -14.30 -4.41 -11.31
C PHE A 24 -12.79 -4.36 -11.53
N ASN A 25 -12.12 -3.50 -10.78
CA ASN A 25 -10.68 -3.28 -10.90
C ASN A 25 -9.89 -4.51 -10.40
N MET A 26 -8.96 -5.02 -11.22
CA MET A 26 -8.07 -6.17 -10.90
C MET A 26 -6.58 -5.83 -11.08
N ASP A 27 -6.19 -4.55 -11.07
CA ASP A 27 -4.79 -4.20 -11.27
C ASP A 27 -3.89 -4.73 -10.14
N VAL A 28 -2.70 -5.18 -10.50
CA VAL A 28 -1.67 -5.67 -9.57
C VAL A 28 -0.50 -4.71 -9.66
N GLY A 29 -0.46 -3.73 -8.76
CA GLY A 29 0.48 -2.63 -8.79
C GLY A 29 1.90 -3.01 -8.33
N ILE A 30 2.21 -2.70 -7.07
CA ILE A 30 3.57 -2.83 -6.53
C ILE A 30 3.91 -4.29 -6.22
N PHE A 31 2.93 -5.07 -5.77
CA PHE A 31 3.17 -6.46 -5.38
C PHE A 31 3.80 -7.30 -6.49
N GLY A 32 3.48 -7.01 -7.76
CA GLY A 32 4.10 -7.66 -8.92
C GLY A 32 5.53 -7.19 -9.24
N LYS A 33 5.94 -6.03 -8.72
CA LYS A 33 7.25 -5.40 -8.98
C LYS A 33 8.27 -5.63 -7.86
N ILE A 34 7.83 -6.08 -6.69
CA ILE A 34 8.73 -6.42 -5.58
C ILE A 34 9.47 -7.70 -5.92
N ALA A 35 10.80 -7.63 -6.01
CA ALA A 35 11.63 -8.80 -6.20
C ALA A 35 11.49 -9.74 -4.98
N ALA A 36 10.91 -10.91 -5.20
CA ALA A 36 10.83 -11.95 -4.18
C ALA A 36 12.24 -12.47 -3.89
N LYS A 37 12.85 -12.01 -2.80
CA LYS A 37 14.10 -12.60 -2.31
C LYS A 37 13.74 -13.86 -1.51
N PRO A 38 14.20 -15.05 -1.91
CA PRO A 38 13.94 -16.26 -1.14
C PRO A 38 14.65 -16.15 0.21
N GLY A 39 13.87 -15.96 1.28
CA GLY A 39 14.39 -16.05 2.64
C GLY A 39 14.70 -17.51 2.96
N GLN A 40 15.76 -17.76 3.74
CA GLN A 40 15.97 -19.08 4.34
C GLN A 40 14.83 -19.34 5.32
N LYS A 41 14.00 -20.35 5.03
CA LYS A 41 12.86 -20.72 5.86
C LYS A 41 13.37 -21.43 7.12
N VAL A 42 13.41 -20.71 8.25
CA VAL A 42 13.83 -21.27 9.54
C VAL A 42 12.64 -21.28 10.51
N SER A 43 11.81 -22.33 10.43
CA SER A 43 10.71 -22.62 11.36
C SER A 43 9.71 -21.46 11.61
N SER A 44 8.87 -21.56 12.66
CA SER A 44 7.92 -20.53 13.12
C SER A 44 8.58 -19.36 13.86
N ARG A 45 9.92 -19.32 13.86
CA ARG A 45 10.68 -18.29 14.59
C ARG A 45 10.75 -17.00 13.78
N VAL A 46 10.77 -15.90 14.53
CA VAL A 46 10.90 -14.55 14.00
C VAL A 46 12.17 -14.44 13.15
N THR A 47 12.04 -13.91 11.93
CA THR A 47 13.19 -13.70 11.04
C THR A 47 14.02 -12.53 11.58
N ARG A 48 15.34 -12.72 11.65
CA ARG A 48 16.29 -11.72 12.15
C ARG A 48 17.08 -11.11 11.01
N ILE A 49 17.08 -9.78 10.93
CA ILE A 49 17.89 -9.01 9.99
C ILE A 49 18.99 -8.34 10.82
N VAL A 50 20.22 -8.82 10.68
CA VAL A 50 21.38 -8.25 11.38
C VAL A 50 21.89 -7.06 10.61
N LEU A 51 22.02 -5.93 11.28
CA LEU A 51 22.46 -4.66 10.71
C LEU A 51 23.73 -4.19 11.40
N ARG A 52 24.71 -3.76 10.63
CA ARG A 52 25.87 -3.04 11.15
C ARG A 52 25.50 -1.58 11.31
N THR A 53 25.22 -1.15 12.53
CA THR A 53 24.71 0.20 12.79
C THR A 53 25.81 1.25 12.83
N ARG A 54 27.04 0.89 13.26
CA ARG A 54 28.17 1.83 13.34
C ARG A 54 29.47 1.23 12.82
N ALA A 55 30.24 2.07 12.11
CA ALA A 55 31.63 1.80 11.81
C ALA A 55 32.46 1.90 13.09
N GLY A 56 33.47 1.05 13.23
CA GLY A 56 34.46 1.15 14.30
C GLY A 56 35.57 2.12 13.93
N GLY A 57 36.41 2.46 14.90
CA GLY A 57 37.56 3.34 14.73
C GLY A 57 37.34 4.74 15.31
N ARG A 58 38.43 5.34 15.77
CA ARG A 58 38.50 6.72 16.25
C ARG A 58 39.64 7.42 15.51
N SER A 59 39.29 8.27 14.56
CA SER A 59 40.26 9.08 13.82
C SER A 59 40.55 10.37 14.59
N GLY A 60 41.83 10.72 14.72
CA GLY A 60 42.27 11.94 15.39
C GLY A 60 43.76 12.18 15.16
N ALA A 61 44.20 13.41 15.40
CA ALA A 61 45.62 13.76 15.37
C ALA A 61 46.32 13.19 16.61
N VAL A 62 47.52 12.66 16.42
CA VAL A 62 48.37 12.15 17.50
C VAL A 62 49.70 12.88 17.49
N ASN A 63 50.27 13.11 18.66
CA ASN A 63 51.62 13.65 18.76
C ASN A 63 52.64 12.51 18.61
N LEU A 64 53.37 12.51 17.50
CA LEU A 64 54.40 11.50 17.17
C LEU A 64 55.69 11.68 17.99
N ALA A 65 55.86 12.77 18.73
CA ALA A 65 56.98 13.01 19.64
C ALA A 65 56.74 12.39 21.03
N GLY A 66 56.41 11.10 21.08
CA GLY A 66 56.28 10.33 22.32
C GLY A 66 54.91 10.42 23.02
N GLY A 67 53.88 10.94 22.37
CA GLY A 67 52.51 10.98 22.92
C GLY A 67 51.76 9.65 22.77
N ALA A 68 50.87 9.33 23.73
CA ALA A 68 50.06 8.12 23.67
C ALA A 68 49.01 8.19 22.54
N LEU A 69 48.96 7.17 21.69
CA LEU A 69 48.06 7.07 20.53
C LEU A 69 46.57 6.88 20.89
N GLY A 70 46.26 6.62 22.17
CA GLY A 70 44.91 6.40 22.67
C GLY A 70 44.31 5.04 22.29
N ARG A 71 43.09 4.75 22.78
CA ARG A 71 42.35 3.52 22.46
C ARG A 71 41.32 3.74 21.35
N GLY A 72 41.20 2.77 20.45
CA GLY A 72 40.18 2.73 19.41
C GLY A 72 38.83 2.18 19.87
N THR A 73 37.91 2.03 18.92
CA THR A 73 36.55 1.47 19.11
C THR A 73 36.24 0.43 18.03
N ALA A 74 35.38 -0.55 18.34
CA ALA A 74 34.91 -1.56 17.38
C ALA A 74 33.55 -1.17 16.76
N SER A 75 33.14 -1.85 15.68
CA SER A 75 31.82 -1.67 15.10
C SER A 75 30.70 -2.25 15.95
N LYS A 76 29.53 -1.62 15.88
CA LYS A 76 28.31 -2.06 16.58
C LYS A 76 27.36 -2.75 15.59
N TYR A 77 26.70 -3.80 16.09
CA TYR A 77 25.69 -4.57 15.37
C TYR A 77 24.37 -4.52 16.15
N ASP A 78 23.26 -4.54 15.42
CA ASP A 78 21.92 -4.56 15.98
C ASP A 78 21.01 -5.50 15.15
N VAL A 79 19.87 -5.89 15.71
CA VAL A 79 18.99 -6.90 15.10
C VAL A 79 17.56 -6.37 14.97
N ALA A 80 17.10 -6.28 13.73
CA ALA A 80 15.68 -6.08 13.41
C ALA A 80 14.96 -7.43 13.32
N THR A 81 13.69 -7.49 13.74
CA THR A 81 12.92 -8.74 13.80
C THR A 81 11.59 -8.64 13.06
N LEU A 82 11.20 -9.70 12.34
CA LEU A 82 9.95 -9.78 11.57
C LEU A 82 9.22 -11.11 11.81
N ALA A 83 7.94 -11.03 12.17
CA ALA A 83 7.09 -12.20 12.41
C ALA A 83 6.13 -12.43 11.23
N PRO A 84 5.89 -13.70 10.81
CA PRO A 84 4.91 -14.00 9.78
C PRO A 84 3.47 -13.76 10.28
N ARG A 85 2.58 -13.39 9.36
CA ARG A 85 1.14 -13.24 9.59
C ARG A 85 0.38 -14.07 8.56
N SER A 86 -0.82 -14.52 8.93
CA SER A 86 -1.69 -15.35 8.10
C SER A 86 -2.85 -14.52 7.56
N ALA A 87 -3.23 -14.72 6.30
CA ALA A 87 -4.41 -14.13 5.68
C ALA A 87 -5.24 -15.21 4.97
N ARG A 88 -6.53 -14.95 4.80
CA ARG A 88 -7.48 -15.85 4.12
C ARG A 88 -8.22 -15.10 3.01
N HIS A 89 -8.55 -15.81 1.94
CA HIS A 89 -9.54 -15.41 0.94
C HIS A 89 -10.40 -16.66 0.67
N ALA A 90 -11.70 -16.56 0.96
CA ALA A 90 -12.63 -17.69 0.87
C ALA A 90 -13.53 -17.50 -0.35
N LEU A 91 -13.76 -18.59 -1.07
CA LEU A 91 -14.66 -18.69 -2.22
C LEU A 91 -15.54 -19.91 -2.01
N GLU A 92 -16.85 -19.76 -2.23
CA GLU A 92 -17.83 -20.83 -2.11
C GLU A 92 -18.58 -20.97 -3.43
N ILE A 93 -18.70 -22.21 -3.92
CA ILE A 93 -19.39 -22.55 -5.16
C ILE A 93 -20.28 -23.76 -4.88
N ASN A 94 -21.53 -23.70 -5.33
CA ASN A 94 -22.46 -24.83 -5.23
C ASN A 94 -22.14 -25.91 -6.27
N ASP A 95 -22.26 -27.17 -5.87
CA ASP A 95 -21.97 -28.33 -6.74
C ASP A 95 -22.92 -28.39 -7.96
N ASP A 96 -24.20 -28.05 -7.77
CA ASP A 96 -25.18 -27.97 -8.86
C ASP A 96 -24.76 -26.97 -9.95
N ALA A 97 -24.21 -25.82 -9.55
CA ALA A 97 -23.75 -24.81 -10.49
C ALA A 97 -22.51 -25.27 -11.27
N MET A 98 -21.65 -26.08 -10.64
CA MET A 98 -20.48 -26.67 -11.29
C MET A 98 -20.90 -27.72 -12.33
N ILE A 99 -21.87 -28.59 -12.00
CA ILE A 99 -22.39 -29.60 -12.93
C ILE A 99 -23.05 -28.94 -14.15
N GLN A 100 -23.81 -27.86 -13.94
CA GLN A 100 -24.48 -27.13 -15.02
C GLN A 100 -23.52 -26.37 -15.95
N THR A 101 -22.29 -26.09 -15.52
CA THR A 101 -21.34 -25.22 -16.25
C THR A 101 -20.06 -25.94 -16.69
N GLY A 102 -20.07 -27.27 -16.81
CA GLY A 102 -18.90 -28.12 -17.11
C GLY A 102 -18.18 -27.93 -18.46
N GLY A 103 -18.41 -26.83 -19.18
CA GLY A 103 -17.75 -26.48 -20.44
C GLY A 103 -18.65 -26.54 -21.66
N LYS A 104 -18.09 -26.35 -22.86
CA LYS A 104 -18.87 -26.36 -24.12
C LYS A 104 -19.28 -27.79 -24.48
N PRO A 105 -20.54 -28.05 -24.88
CA PRO A 105 -21.59 -27.10 -25.31
C PRO A 105 -22.52 -26.56 -24.21
N GLN A 106 -22.38 -26.98 -22.95
CA GLN A 106 -23.31 -26.65 -21.85
C GLN A 106 -23.16 -25.22 -21.34
N ALA A 107 -21.94 -24.68 -21.31
CA ALA A 107 -21.68 -23.31 -20.90
C ALA A 107 -20.51 -22.68 -21.68
N VAL A 108 -20.49 -21.34 -21.73
CA VAL A 108 -19.45 -20.55 -22.40
C VAL A 108 -18.08 -20.72 -21.70
N PHE A 109 -18.10 -20.97 -20.39
CA PHE A 109 -16.92 -21.16 -19.54
C PHE A 109 -17.22 -22.18 -18.45
N ASP A 110 -16.15 -22.74 -17.90
CA ASP A 110 -16.17 -23.57 -16.70
C ASP A 110 -16.16 -22.65 -15.47
N LEU A 111 -17.26 -22.66 -14.71
CA LEU A 111 -17.45 -21.78 -13.55
C LEU A 111 -16.34 -21.96 -12.52
N MET A 112 -15.98 -23.21 -12.19
CA MET A 112 -14.95 -23.49 -11.19
C MET A 112 -13.60 -22.88 -11.60
N LYS A 113 -13.21 -23.05 -12.87
CA LYS A 113 -11.93 -22.53 -13.37
C LYS A 113 -11.89 -21.00 -13.38
N GLU A 114 -12.96 -20.35 -13.78
CA GLU A 114 -12.99 -18.89 -13.85
C GLU A 114 -13.08 -18.28 -12.44
N GLU A 115 -13.90 -18.83 -11.53
CA GLU A 115 -14.01 -18.33 -10.15
C GLU A 115 -12.70 -18.47 -9.38
N ILE A 116 -12.00 -19.60 -9.47
CA ILE A 116 -10.68 -19.76 -8.83
C ILE A 116 -9.66 -18.74 -9.39
N LYS A 117 -9.69 -18.51 -10.71
CA LYS A 117 -8.80 -17.54 -11.35
C LYS A 117 -9.11 -16.11 -10.93
N GLN A 118 -10.38 -15.77 -10.70
CA GLN A 118 -10.78 -14.46 -10.20
C GLN A 118 -10.42 -14.29 -8.72
N ALA A 119 -10.70 -15.29 -7.89
CA ALA A 119 -10.32 -15.31 -6.47
C ALA A 119 -8.81 -15.14 -6.26
N MET A 120 -7.97 -15.82 -7.06
CA MET A 120 -6.52 -15.66 -6.98
C MET A 120 -6.02 -14.27 -7.41
N ARG A 121 -6.75 -13.56 -8.28
CA ARG A 121 -6.43 -12.16 -8.64
C ARG A 121 -6.86 -11.21 -7.52
N GLU A 122 -8.05 -11.41 -6.97
CA GLU A 122 -8.55 -10.61 -5.85
C GLU A 122 -7.65 -10.77 -4.62
N PHE A 123 -7.13 -11.97 -4.37
CA PHE A 123 -6.16 -12.20 -3.29
C PHE A 123 -4.86 -11.42 -3.48
N ARG A 124 -4.36 -11.27 -4.72
CA ARG A 124 -3.18 -10.44 -5.01
C ARG A 124 -3.47 -8.96 -4.81
N LYS A 125 -4.63 -8.51 -5.26
CA LYS A 125 -5.11 -7.13 -5.07
C LYS A 125 -5.26 -6.79 -3.59
N PHE A 126 -5.79 -7.72 -2.79
CA PHE A 126 -5.88 -7.58 -1.34
C PHE A 126 -4.50 -7.30 -0.75
N PHE A 127 -3.48 -8.11 -1.06
CA PHE A 127 -2.12 -7.83 -0.57
C PHE A 127 -1.56 -6.49 -1.05
N ASP A 128 -1.76 -6.14 -2.32
CA ASP A 128 -1.27 -4.86 -2.85
C ASP A 128 -1.87 -3.66 -2.09
N ARG A 129 -3.16 -3.74 -1.73
CA ARG A 129 -3.84 -2.76 -0.87
C ARG A 129 -3.28 -2.74 0.54
N GLN A 130 -3.05 -3.90 1.15
CA GLN A 130 -2.44 -3.96 2.48
C GLN A 130 -1.04 -3.35 2.52
N PHE A 131 -0.25 -3.48 1.44
CA PHE A 131 1.07 -2.84 1.35
C PHE A 131 1.03 -1.30 1.32
N GLN A 132 -0.12 -0.68 1.04
CA GLN A 132 -0.27 0.78 1.13
C GLN A 132 -0.55 1.26 2.57
N THR A 133 -0.73 0.36 3.55
CA THR A 133 -1.10 0.71 4.94
C THR A 133 0.08 0.81 5.90
N GLY A 134 -0.11 1.48 7.04
CA GLY A 134 0.94 1.79 8.01
C GLY A 134 1.37 0.67 8.96
N GLY A 135 0.88 -0.57 8.78
CA GLY A 135 1.20 -1.69 9.68
C GLY A 135 0.15 -1.96 10.76
N ASP A 136 -0.73 -1.00 11.04
CA ASP A 136 -1.81 -1.13 12.03
C ASP A 136 -3.11 -1.68 11.42
N GLY A 137 -3.10 -1.95 10.10
CA GLY A 137 -4.24 -2.48 9.37
C GLY A 137 -5.35 -1.45 9.07
N VAL A 138 -5.14 -0.17 9.38
CA VAL A 138 -6.12 0.89 9.06
C VAL A 138 -6.24 1.06 7.55
N LEU A 139 -7.43 0.74 7.02
CA LEU A 139 -7.79 0.91 5.61
C LEU A 139 -8.50 2.25 5.36
N GLY A 140 -9.22 2.76 6.35
CA GLY A 140 -9.99 3.99 6.24
C GLY A 140 -10.36 4.58 7.59
N GLU A 141 -10.87 5.80 7.56
CA GLU A 141 -11.35 6.59 8.70
C GLU A 141 -12.67 7.22 8.30
N ILE A 142 -13.62 7.24 9.24
CA ILE A 142 -14.96 7.77 9.03
C ILE A 142 -14.95 9.30 9.14
N SER A 143 -15.35 10.01 8.08
CA SER A 143 -15.35 11.48 8.03
C SER A 143 -16.56 12.14 8.66
N ALA A 144 -17.68 11.45 8.58
CA ALA A 144 -19.00 12.00 8.85
C ALA A 144 -19.80 10.98 9.63
N SER A 145 -20.73 11.46 10.46
CA SER A 145 -21.62 10.58 11.20
C SER A 145 -22.35 9.67 10.20
N PRO A 146 -22.37 8.35 10.41
CA PRO A 146 -23.02 7.43 9.48
C PRO A 146 -24.50 7.80 9.30
N GLY A 147 -24.92 7.92 8.05
CA GLY A 147 -26.31 8.18 7.68
C GLY A 147 -27.03 6.86 7.47
N GLY A 148 -27.36 6.16 8.56
CA GLY A 148 -27.74 4.75 8.48
C GLY A 148 -26.52 3.92 8.04
N ASN A 149 -26.68 3.05 7.05
CA ASN A 149 -25.65 2.13 6.56
C ASN A 149 -24.66 2.75 5.55
N VAL A 150 -24.59 4.08 5.50
CA VAL A 150 -23.77 4.82 4.54
C VAL A 150 -22.63 5.50 5.29
N PHE A 151 -21.39 5.18 4.91
CA PHE A 151 -20.19 5.68 5.55
C PHE A 151 -19.34 6.47 4.56
N THR A 152 -19.07 7.73 4.87
CA THR A 152 -18.12 8.57 4.13
C THR A 152 -16.73 8.44 4.75
N LEU A 153 -15.70 8.30 3.91
CA LEU A 153 -14.32 8.06 4.33
C LEU A 153 -13.39 9.25 4.08
N THR A 154 -12.40 9.48 4.96
CA THR A 154 -11.53 10.68 4.92
C THR A 154 -10.03 10.42 4.72
N VAL A 155 -9.60 9.19 4.45
CA VAL A 155 -8.15 8.91 4.39
C VAL A 155 -7.57 9.30 3.04
N ALA A 156 -7.11 10.55 2.93
CA ALA A 156 -6.12 10.90 1.93
C ALA A 156 -4.83 10.07 2.18
N PRO A 157 -4.20 9.48 1.14
CA PRO A 157 -4.45 9.70 -0.29
C PRO A 157 -5.28 8.62 -1.01
N PHE A 158 -5.68 7.52 -0.36
CA PHE A 158 -6.26 6.34 -1.04
C PHE A 158 -7.77 6.16 -0.86
N PHE A 159 -8.39 6.89 0.08
CA PHE A 159 -9.83 6.95 0.32
C PHE A 159 -10.51 5.57 0.33
N ALA A 160 -11.60 5.39 -0.44
CA ALA A 160 -12.35 4.13 -0.52
C ALA A 160 -11.65 3.04 -1.37
N GLN A 161 -10.55 3.35 -2.07
CA GLN A 161 -9.92 2.45 -3.05
C GLN A 161 -9.22 1.24 -2.42
N LEU A 162 -8.98 1.27 -1.10
CA LEU A 162 -8.36 0.18 -0.35
C LEU A 162 -9.36 -0.94 0.03
N PHE A 163 -10.65 -0.73 -0.18
CA PHE A 163 -11.69 -1.70 0.17
C PHE A 163 -12.12 -2.55 -1.02
N SER A 164 -12.46 -3.82 -0.77
CA SER A 164 -13.17 -4.68 -1.72
C SER A 164 -14.65 -4.75 -1.37
N GLU A 165 -15.51 -4.90 -2.38
CA GLU A 165 -16.89 -5.29 -2.16
C GLU A 165 -16.94 -6.66 -1.49
N ARG A 166 -17.95 -6.89 -0.64
CA ARG A 166 -18.16 -8.09 0.17
C ARG A 166 -17.04 -8.38 1.17
N GLN A 167 -16.18 -7.40 1.43
CA GLN A 167 -15.18 -7.49 2.47
C GLN A 167 -15.83 -7.16 3.82
N LYS A 168 -15.63 -8.03 4.81
CA LYS A 168 -15.94 -7.71 6.20
C LYS A 168 -14.84 -6.84 6.81
N VAL A 169 -15.26 -5.79 7.49
CA VAL A 169 -14.39 -4.82 8.14
C VAL A 169 -14.79 -4.65 9.61
N SER A 170 -13.80 -4.46 10.46
CA SER A 170 -13.97 -4.15 11.87
C SER A 170 -13.91 -2.64 12.09
N VAL A 171 -14.88 -2.09 12.83
CA VAL A 171 -14.88 -0.70 13.27
C VAL A 171 -14.17 -0.61 14.62
N TYR A 172 -13.12 0.20 14.67
CA TYR A 172 -12.39 0.54 15.89
C TYR A 172 -12.58 2.01 16.23
N ASP A 173 -12.46 2.33 17.52
CA ASP A 173 -12.39 3.72 17.94
C ASP A 173 -11.18 4.46 17.33
N THR A 174 -11.21 5.80 17.41
CA THR A 174 -10.13 6.68 16.94
C THR A 174 -8.73 6.29 17.45
N THR A 175 -8.64 5.71 18.66
CA THR A 175 -7.37 5.34 19.30
C THR A 175 -6.96 3.88 19.07
N LEU A 176 -7.77 3.10 18.36
CA LEU A 176 -7.60 1.66 18.13
C LEU A 176 -7.54 0.83 19.44
N ALA A 177 -8.12 1.34 20.52
CA ALA A 177 -8.20 0.68 21.82
C ALA A 177 -9.41 -0.26 21.91
N THR A 178 -10.54 0.13 21.30
CA THR A 178 -11.82 -0.57 21.45
C THR A 178 -12.42 -0.91 20.09
N LYS A 179 -12.74 -2.19 19.89
CA LYS A 179 -13.53 -2.66 18.76
C LYS A 179 -15.01 -2.42 19.03
N ARG A 180 -15.68 -1.67 18.14
CA ARG A 180 -17.12 -1.36 18.25
C ARG A 180 -18.00 -2.43 17.63
N GLY A 181 -17.50 -3.10 16.59
CA GLY A 181 -18.19 -4.19 15.93
C GLY A 181 -17.58 -4.50 14.57
N GLU A 182 -18.32 -5.30 13.80
CA GLU A 182 -17.98 -5.69 12.43
C GLU A 182 -19.16 -5.40 11.52
N MET A 183 -18.87 -5.18 10.25
CA MET A 183 -19.83 -4.88 9.19
C MET A 183 -19.31 -5.44 7.86
N GLU A 184 -20.21 -5.75 6.94
CA GLU A 184 -19.89 -6.18 5.58
C GLU A 184 -20.12 -5.04 4.58
N ILE A 185 -19.16 -4.82 3.68
CA ILE A 185 -19.29 -3.83 2.61
C ILE A 185 -20.11 -4.43 1.47
N GLU A 186 -21.23 -3.82 1.12
CA GLU A 186 -22.07 -4.27 0.01
C GLU A 186 -21.61 -3.63 -1.31
N THR A 187 -21.48 -2.31 -1.32
CA THR A 187 -21.10 -1.53 -2.50
C THR A 187 -20.14 -0.41 -2.12
N ILE A 188 -19.30 -0.03 -3.09
CA ILE A 188 -18.31 1.04 -2.93
C ILE A 188 -18.52 2.06 -4.04
N GLU A 189 -18.68 3.32 -3.65
CA GLU A 189 -18.72 4.45 -4.58
C GLU A 189 -17.42 5.25 -4.46
N GLU A 190 -16.48 4.95 -5.36
CA GLU A 190 -15.13 5.52 -5.31
C GLU A 190 -15.10 7.04 -5.56
N GLU A 191 -16.04 7.61 -6.32
CA GLU A 191 -16.07 9.06 -6.62
C GLU A 191 -16.50 9.90 -5.41
N LEU A 192 -17.49 9.43 -4.66
CA LEU A 192 -17.97 10.10 -3.44
C LEU A 192 -17.22 9.65 -2.17
N ASN A 193 -16.33 8.67 -2.29
CA ASN A 193 -15.62 8.03 -1.17
C ASN A 193 -16.58 7.47 -0.11
N VAL A 194 -17.63 6.82 -0.60
CA VAL A 194 -18.70 6.24 0.23
C VAL A 194 -18.65 4.73 0.14
N ILE A 195 -18.87 4.07 1.28
CA ILE A 195 -19.14 2.64 1.34
C ILE A 195 -20.56 2.45 1.90
N ASN A 196 -21.32 1.56 1.28
CA ASN A 196 -22.60 1.10 1.79
C ASN A 196 -22.41 -0.28 2.41
N THR A 197 -23.00 -0.49 3.58
CA THR A 197 -22.78 -1.71 4.37
C THR A 197 -24.08 -2.38 4.79
N ASP A 198 -23.98 -3.63 5.24
CA ASP A 198 -25.12 -4.40 5.72
C ASP A 198 -25.73 -3.82 7.01
N SER A 199 -24.87 -3.28 7.86
CA SER A 199 -25.21 -2.81 9.20
C SER A 199 -24.26 -1.71 9.67
N THR A 200 -24.70 -0.99 10.71
CA THR A 200 -23.91 0.02 11.41
C THR A 200 -23.69 -0.40 12.86
N PRO A 201 -22.46 -0.75 13.25
CA PRO A 201 -22.15 -1.06 14.64
C PRO A 201 -22.50 0.08 15.59
N GLY A 202 -23.07 -0.26 16.75
CA GLY A 202 -23.50 0.71 17.75
C GLY A 202 -22.33 1.56 18.27
N GLY A 203 -22.59 2.85 18.45
CA GLY A 203 -21.59 3.79 18.98
C GLY A 203 -20.49 4.17 18.00
N THR A 204 -20.65 3.88 16.70
CA THR A 204 -19.74 4.37 15.66
C THR A 204 -19.85 5.88 15.54
N ILE A 205 -18.71 6.56 15.54
CA ILE A 205 -18.60 8.02 15.50
C ILE A 205 -17.58 8.47 14.43
N VAL A 206 -17.57 9.77 14.17
CA VAL A 206 -16.55 10.40 13.32
C VAL A 206 -15.14 10.16 13.89
N GLY A 207 -14.20 9.84 13.02
CA GLY A 207 -12.80 9.58 13.34
C GLY A 207 -12.46 8.12 13.65
N ASP A 208 -13.48 7.26 13.81
CA ASP A 208 -13.31 5.83 13.98
C ASP A 208 -12.62 5.21 12.75
N LYS A 209 -11.85 4.15 12.98
CA LYS A 209 -10.99 3.51 11.98
C LYS A 209 -11.59 2.19 11.50
N LEU A 210 -11.44 1.92 10.21
CA LEU A 210 -11.86 0.68 9.57
C LEU A 210 -10.66 -0.22 9.30
N LEU A 211 -10.72 -1.45 9.80
CA LEU A 211 -9.65 -2.45 9.71
C LEU A 211 -10.18 -3.76 9.08
N PRO A 212 -9.32 -4.61 8.51
CA PRO A 212 -9.71 -5.97 8.11
C PRO A 212 -10.31 -6.78 9.26
N GLU A 213 -11.22 -7.70 8.91
CA GLU A 213 -11.77 -8.69 9.85
C GLU A 213 -10.66 -9.54 10.53
N GLY A 214 -10.94 -10.02 11.74
CA GLY A 214 -10.05 -10.94 12.47
C GLY A 214 -8.92 -10.27 13.25
N LEU A 215 -8.79 -8.95 13.16
CA LEU A 215 -7.94 -8.16 14.05
C LEU A 215 -8.63 -7.98 15.41
N ALA A 216 -7.87 -8.19 16.48
CA ALA A 216 -8.36 -8.14 17.87
C ALA A 216 -7.31 -7.51 18.80
N GLY A 217 -7.78 -6.99 19.93
CA GLY A 217 -6.94 -6.35 20.95
C GLY A 217 -6.78 -4.84 20.74
N ALA A 218 -6.25 -4.17 21.77
CA ALA A 218 -5.84 -2.78 21.70
C ALA A 218 -4.55 -2.67 20.87
N THR A 219 -4.45 -1.66 20.00
CA THR A 219 -3.35 -1.50 19.03
C THR A 219 -3.15 -2.73 18.14
N PRO A 220 -4.14 -3.05 17.28
CA PRO A 220 -4.04 -4.15 16.34
C PRO A 220 -2.81 -4.00 15.43
N SER A 221 -2.18 -5.11 15.10
CA SER A 221 -1.02 -5.14 14.19
C SER A 221 -1.31 -6.06 13.01
N TRP A 222 -0.89 -5.60 11.84
CA TRP A 222 -1.15 -6.23 10.55
C TRP A 222 0.12 -6.30 9.69
N TYR A 223 -0.03 -6.47 8.37
CA TYR A 223 1.09 -6.45 7.44
C TYR A 223 1.74 -5.06 7.42
N LEU A 224 3.06 -5.04 7.61
CA LEU A 224 3.86 -3.82 7.58
C LEU A 224 3.99 -3.33 6.11
N GLY A 225 3.23 -2.31 5.75
CA GLY A 225 3.26 -1.70 4.43
C GLY A 225 4.31 -0.59 4.27
N ILE A 226 4.25 0.11 3.14
CA ILE A 226 5.21 1.15 2.75
C ILE A 226 5.27 2.30 3.77
N PRO A 227 4.14 2.88 4.26
CA PRO A 227 4.20 3.96 5.24
C PRO A 227 4.89 3.58 6.55
N PHE A 228 4.85 2.31 6.96
CA PHE A 228 5.59 1.84 8.14
C PHE A 228 7.11 1.98 7.95
N HIS A 229 7.60 1.59 6.78
CA HIS A 229 9.03 1.61 6.46
C HIS A 229 9.51 3.02 6.04
N VAL A 230 8.65 3.82 5.42
CA VAL A 230 8.97 5.18 4.94
C VAL A 230 8.50 6.21 5.95
N SER A 231 9.33 6.44 6.99
CA SER A 231 9.10 7.50 7.95
C SER A 231 10.39 8.20 8.36
N ALA A 232 10.35 9.54 8.34
CA ALA A 232 11.44 10.41 8.79
C ALA A 232 11.32 10.79 10.28
N ALA A 233 10.31 10.26 10.99
CA ALA A 233 10.06 10.60 12.39
C ALA A 233 11.25 10.29 13.30
N ALA A 234 11.52 11.17 14.26
CA ALA A 234 12.57 10.98 15.25
C ALA A 234 12.18 10.03 16.39
N SER A 235 10.88 9.73 16.51
CA SER A 235 10.28 8.83 17.49
C SER A 235 9.78 7.53 16.83
N GLY A 236 9.46 6.55 17.67
CA GLY A 236 8.96 5.24 17.25
C GLY A 236 10.05 4.20 17.02
N THR A 237 9.62 2.99 16.69
CA THR A 237 10.52 1.87 16.38
C THR A 237 10.36 1.42 14.94
N TRP A 238 11.42 0.87 14.37
CA TRP A 238 11.39 0.17 13.09
C TRP A 238 11.87 -1.26 13.35
N LEU A 239 10.96 -2.23 13.23
CA LEU A 239 11.24 -3.65 13.48
C LEU A 239 11.93 -3.93 14.84
N GLY A 240 11.54 -3.18 15.88
CA GLY A 240 12.08 -3.26 17.24
C GLY A 240 13.25 -2.32 17.54
N LEU A 241 13.83 -1.67 16.53
CA LEU A 241 14.93 -0.71 16.72
C LEU A 241 14.41 0.70 16.92
N ASN A 242 14.90 1.41 17.94
CA ASN A 242 14.45 2.76 18.26
C ASN A 242 15.07 3.80 17.29
N ARG A 243 14.21 4.57 16.62
CA ARG A 243 14.62 5.62 15.67
C ARG A 243 15.36 6.76 16.35
N ALA A 244 15.13 7.02 17.64
CA ALA A 244 15.81 8.06 18.40
C ALA A 244 17.29 7.74 18.61
N THR A 245 17.61 6.50 18.99
CA THR A 245 18.97 6.06 19.32
C THR A 245 19.79 5.69 18.08
N GLU A 246 19.12 5.26 17.01
CA GLU A 246 19.75 4.98 15.72
C GLU A 246 19.08 5.79 14.59
N PRO A 247 19.53 7.03 14.32
CA PRO A 247 18.93 7.86 13.27
C PRO A 247 19.07 7.29 11.86
N ARG A 248 19.99 6.33 11.64
CA ARG A 248 20.31 5.74 10.33
C ARG A 248 19.20 4.88 9.74
N ILE A 249 18.27 4.41 10.56
CA ILE A 249 17.10 3.64 10.12
C ILE A 249 15.90 4.52 9.70
N ARG A 250 15.98 5.84 9.90
CA ARG A 250 14.92 6.79 9.48
C ARG A 250 14.98 6.99 7.98
N SER A 251 13.84 7.01 7.29
CA SER A 251 13.81 7.30 5.85
C SER A 251 14.05 8.79 5.59
N HIS A 252 14.65 9.14 4.45
CA HIS A 252 14.79 10.54 4.05
C HIS A 252 13.44 11.07 3.55
N ALA A 253 13.14 12.32 3.90
CA ALA A 253 11.96 13.02 3.42
C ALA A 253 12.30 14.46 3.01
N VAL A 254 11.51 14.99 2.08
CA VAL A 254 11.50 16.39 1.69
C VAL A 254 10.04 16.84 1.80
N ALA A 255 9.78 17.82 2.66
CA ALA A 255 8.43 18.35 2.83
C ALA A 255 8.14 19.33 1.69
N ALA A 256 7.09 19.07 0.92
CA ALA A 256 6.61 19.98 -0.12
C ALA A 256 5.83 21.17 0.45
N ALA A 257 5.57 21.22 1.77
CA ALA A 257 4.85 22.30 2.47
C ALA A 257 3.50 22.67 1.80
N SER A 258 2.73 21.64 1.41
CA SER A 258 1.46 21.78 0.67
C SER A 258 1.58 22.42 -0.73
N ASN A 259 2.78 22.59 -1.27
CA ASN A 259 3.00 23.01 -2.65
C ASN A 259 2.92 21.84 -3.62
N ALA A 260 2.69 22.16 -4.90
CA ALA A 260 2.82 21.20 -6.00
C ALA A 260 4.23 20.58 -6.04
N LEU A 261 4.30 19.32 -6.45
CA LEU A 261 5.56 18.58 -6.52
C LEU A 261 6.43 19.14 -7.66
N SER A 262 7.42 19.96 -7.35
CA SER A 262 8.40 20.47 -8.33
C SER A 262 9.64 19.57 -8.50
N PRO A 263 10.41 19.73 -9.59
CA PRO A 263 11.65 18.97 -9.81
C PRO A 263 12.73 19.14 -8.73
N THR A 264 12.71 20.25 -8.00
CA THR A 264 13.66 20.51 -6.91
C THR A 264 13.44 19.56 -5.73
N HIS A 265 12.20 19.16 -5.45
CA HIS A 265 11.91 18.19 -4.38
C HIS A 265 12.50 16.80 -4.68
N ALA A 266 12.37 16.33 -5.93
CA ALA A 266 12.92 15.04 -6.33
C ALA A 266 14.46 15.04 -6.28
N ARG A 267 15.11 16.12 -6.76
CA ARG A 267 16.57 16.26 -6.72
C ARG A 267 17.11 16.30 -5.30
N THR A 268 16.51 17.11 -4.43
CA THR A 268 16.93 17.21 -3.02
C THR A 268 16.73 15.89 -2.27
N LEU A 269 15.72 15.10 -2.61
CA LEU A 269 15.55 13.75 -2.05
C LEU A 269 16.71 12.82 -2.49
N LEU A 270 17.04 12.82 -3.78
CA LEU A 270 18.16 12.03 -4.30
C LEU A 270 19.49 12.44 -3.67
N ASP A 271 19.74 13.74 -3.49
CA ASP A 271 20.96 14.23 -2.87
C ASP A 271 21.05 13.81 -1.40
N LYS A 272 19.95 13.85 -0.64
CA LYS A 272 19.90 13.34 0.74
C LYS A 272 20.21 11.83 0.80
N VAL A 273 19.70 11.05 -0.16
CA VAL A 273 19.99 9.61 -0.23
C VAL A 273 21.47 9.38 -0.55
N LYS A 274 22.01 10.08 -1.55
CA LYS A 274 23.43 10.01 -1.93
C LYS A 274 24.35 10.39 -0.77
N GLN A 275 24.03 11.44 -0.02
CA GLN A 275 24.81 11.86 1.15
C GLN A 275 24.86 10.80 2.25
N ARG A 276 23.80 9.99 2.43
CA ARG A 276 23.79 8.93 3.44
C ARG A 276 24.50 7.66 2.96
N VAL A 277 24.11 7.18 1.79
CA VAL A 277 24.51 5.85 1.29
C VAL A 277 25.89 5.90 0.60
N GLY A 278 26.34 7.09 0.22
CA GLY A 278 27.48 7.27 -0.67
C GLY A 278 27.08 7.11 -2.13
N THR A 279 27.91 7.65 -3.03
CA THR A 279 27.70 7.54 -4.49
C THR A 279 27.74 6.09 -4.97
N GLU A 280 28.68 5.29 -4.47
CA GLU A 280 28.80 3.86 -4.81
C GLU A 280 27.57 3.04 -4.40
N GLY A 281 27.04 3.28 -3.21
CA GLY A 281 25.83 2.61 -2.75
C GLY A 281 24.57 3.11 -3.44
N PHE A 282 24.58 4.34 -3.99
CA PHE A 282 23.49 4.86 -4.79
C PHE A 282 23.45 4.21 -6.19
N GLU A 283 24.60 4.05 -6.84
CA GLU A 283 24.69 3.45 -8.19
C GLU A 283 24.35 1.95 -8.22
N THR A 284 24.68 1.23 -7.14
CA THR A 284 24.37 -0.20 -7.00
C THR A 284 22.92 -0.47 -6.57
N GLY A 285 22.20 0.56 -6.13
CA GLY A 285 20.82 0.45 -5.67
C GLY A 285 19.81 0.26 -6.80
N ARG A 286 18.84 -0.65 -6.61
CA ARG A 286 17.65 -0.76 -7.48
C ARG A 286 16.55 0.14 -6.96
N TRP A 287 16.49 1.38 -7.45
CA TRP A 287 15.51 2.38 -7.02
C TRP A 287 14.25 2.30 -7.87
N LEU A 288 13.09 2.32 -7.21
CA LEU A 288 11.78 2.40 -7.84
C LEU A 288 11.03 3.62 -7.31
N TRP A 289 10.51 4.45 -8.21
CA TRP A 289 9.60 5.53 -7.85
C TRP A 289 8.18 4.98 -7.77
N HIS A 290 7.57 5.11 -6.59
CA HIS A 290 6.15 4.81 -6.37
C HIS A 290 5.43 6.11 -6.01
N ILE A 291 4.46 6.49 -6.84
CA ILE A 291 3.67 7.72 -6.69
C ILE A 291 2.21 7.40 -7.00
N HIS A 292 1.30 8.09 -6.31
CA HIS A 292 -0.13 7.97 -6.57
C HIS A 292 -0.44 8.50 -7.99
N PRO A 293 -1.39 7.91 -8.75
CA PRO A 293 -1.75 8.37 -10.10
C PRO A 293 -2.08 9.87 -10.18
N ALA A 294 -2.74 10.42 -9.16
CA ALA A 294 -3.03 11.87 -9.10
C ALA A 294 -1.76 12.72 -9.05
N GLN A 295 -0.72 12.26 -8.33
CA GLN A 295 0.58 12.94 -8.27
C GLN A 295 1.41 12.69 -9.52
N LYS A 296 1.26 11.53 -10.15
CA LYS A 296 1.89 11.22 -11.44
C LYS A 296 1.41 12.18 -12.54
N LYS A 297 0.10 12.44 -12.64
CA LYS A 297 -0.44 13.43 -13.57
C LYS A 297 0.19 14.81 -13.37
N ALA A 298 0.19 15.30 -12.13
CA ALA A 298 0.78 16.62 -11.81
C ALA A 298 2.28 16.70 -12.17
N TRP A 299 3.01 15.59 -12.04
CA TRP A 299 4.40 15.51 -12.45
C TRP A 299 4.58 15.47 -13.97
N GLU A 300 3.71 14.76 -14.69
CA GLU A 300 3.71 14.72 -16.16
C GLU A 300 3.37 16.10 -16.76
N ASP A 301 2.41 16.83 -16.17
CA ASP A 301 2.06 18.18 -16.58
C ASP A 301 3.27 19.15 -16.49
N LEU A 302 4.13 18.98 -15.49
CA LEU A 302 5.38 19.75 -15.37
C LEU A 302 6.41 19.42 -16.47
N ALA A 303 6.37 18.22 -17.03
CA ALA A 303 7.25 17.84 -18.13
C ALA A 303 6.77 18.39 -19.49
N VAL A 304 5.47 18.65 -19.63
CA VAL A 304 4.85 19.22 -20.84
C VAL A 304 5.02 20.73 -20.92
N LEU A 305 5.31 21.41 -19.81
CA LEU A 305 5.53 22.85 -19.76
C LEU A 305 6.85 23.22 -20.47
N ILE A 306 6.80 23.39 -21.79
CA ILE A 306 7.92 23.94 -22.59
C ILE A 306 8.00 25.43 -22.29
N GLU A 307 8.96 25.81 -21.46
CA GLU A 307 9.29 27.22 -21.24
C GLU A 307 10.07 27.73 -22.46
N ARG A 308 9.39 28.48 -23.33
CA ARG A 308 10.03 29.20 -24.43
C ARG A 308 10.72 30.44 -23.84
N ILE A 309 12.04 30.38 -23.70
CA ILE A 309 12.84 31.57 -23.43
C ILE A 309 12.94 32.36 -24.74
N ASP A 310 12.10 33.38 -24.90
CA ASP A 310 12.33 34.38 -25.94
C ASP A 310 13.56 35.18 -25.55
N ILE A 311 14.70 34.84 -26.18
CA ILE A 311 15.88 35.71 -26.17
C ILE A 311 15.46 36.98 -26.89
N GLY A 312 15.10 38.00 -26.12
CA GLY A 312 14.74 39.32 -26.64
C GLY A 312 15.83 39.81 -27.59
N SER A 313 15.44 40.26 -28.78
CA SER A 313 16.40 40.72 -29.77
C SER A 313 17.11 41.98 -29.26
N GLY A 314 18.37 41.83 -28.87
CA GLY A 314 19.34 42.92 -28.74
C GLY A 314 19.72 43.30 -27.31
N ASN A 315 20.76 42.70 -26.75
CA ASN A 315 22.12 43.25 -26.83
C ASN A 315 23.15 42.31 -26.20
N LYS A 316 24.33 42.30 -26.82
CA LYS A 316 25.49 41.46 -26.50
C LYS A 316 26.17 41.88 -25.19
N ALA A 317 26.63 40.86 -24.45
CA ALA A 317 27.68 40.84 -23.42
C ALA A 317 27.47 41.69 -22.14
N VAL A 318 27.51 41.04 -20.97
CA VAL A 318 28.54 41.27 -19.94
C VAL A 318 28.74 39.94 -19.18
N ASP A 319 30.00 39.54 -19.10
CA ASP A 319 30.59 38.45 -18.32
C ASP A 319 30.57 38.82 -16.82
N LEU A 320 30.11 37.90 -15.95
CA LEU A 320 30.49 37.76 -14.53
C LEU A 320 29.91 36.45 -13.97
#